data_AF-A0A923RAA3-F1
#
_entry.id   AF-A0A923RAA3-F1
#
_cell.length_a   1.000
_cell.length_b   1.000
_cell.length_c   1.000
_cell.angle_alpha   90.00
_cell.angle_beta   90.00
_cell.angle_gamma   90.00
#
_symmetry.space_group_name_H-M   'P 1'
#
loop_
_entity.id
_entity.type
_entity.pdbx_description
1 polymer ?
#
loop_
_entity_poly.entity_id
_entity_poly.type
_entity_poly.pdbx_seq_one_letter_code
_entity_poly.pdbx_strand_id
1 'polypeptide(L)'
;MTTIKTKAHGRVNLIGEHTDYNGGFVLPTAIPQYTEITLTPRTDQAVHIRSSEDPKVHSERDCYYQLGEEKKNGTWLDYLAGGTHLLLQGGFKLQGFDIAIRSTVPEGSGLSSSAALEVAFLKAIREAFQLKLTDEAIA
;
A
#
# COMPACT_ATOMS: atom_id res chain seq x y z
N MET A 1 6.61 -20.53 4.54
CA MET A 1 6.64 -19.06 4.73
C MET A 1 5.29 -18.66 5.30
N THR A 2 5.28 -17.80 6.32
CA THR A 2 4.03 -17.37 6.97
C THR A 2 3.36 -16.31 6.12
N THR A 3 2.07 -16.48 5.82
CA THR A 3 1.26 -15.47 5.16
C THR A 3 0.87 -14.39 6.17
N ILE A 4 1.11 -13.13 5.82
CA ILE A 4 0.83 -11.94 6.63
C ILE A 4 -0.44 -11.28 6.11
N LYS A 5 -1.26 -10.74 7.03
CA LYS A 5 -2.50 -10.06 6.68
C LYS A 5 -2.63 -8.75 7.44
N THR A 6 -2.64 -7.64 6.72
CA THR A 6 -2.74 -6.29 7.28
C THR A 6 -3.88 -5.51 6.64
N LYS A 7 -4.30 -4.44 7.30
CA LYS A 7 -5.29 -3.51 6.76
C LYS A 7 -5.01 -2.08 7.18
N ALA A 8 -5.46 -1.14 6.37
CA ALA A 8 -5.51 0.27 6.71
C ALA A 8 -6.82 0.89 6.23
N HIS A 9 -7.36 1.79 7.02
CA HIS A 9 -8.63 2.44 6.76
C HIS A 9 -8.44 3.66 5.86
N GLY A 10 -9.44 3.93 5.02
CA GLY A 10 -9.59 5.25 4.42
C GLY A 10 -9.87 6.29 5.51
N ARG A 11 -9.93 7.56 5.13
CA ARG A 11 -10.25 8.64 6.06
C ARG A 11 -11.11 9.71 5.41
N VAL A 12 -11.92 10.36 6.24
CA VAL A 12 -12.56 11.62 5.90
C VAL A 12 -11.93 12.72 6.74
N ASN A 13 -11.78 13.90 6.16
CA ASN A 13 -11.34 15.06 6.92
C ASN A 13 -12.58 15.85 7.34
N LEU A 14 -12.74 16.08 8.65
CA LEU A 14 -13.91 16.77 9.20
C LEU A 14 -13.77 18.29 9.03
N ILE A 15 -12.55 18.81 9.18
CA ILE A 15 -12.19 20.21 8.97
C ILE A 15 -10.68 20.35 8.76
N GLY A 16 -10.26 21.41 8.06
CA GLY A 16 -8.85 21.73 7.82
C GLY A 16 -8.34 21.37 6.42
N GLU A 17 -9.21 21.32 5.41
CA GLU A 17 -8.80 21.07 4.03
C GLU A 17 -7.69 22.03 3.58
N HIS A 18 -6.71 21.51 2.84
CA HIS A 18 -5.62 22.31 2.25
C HIS A 18 -4.71 23.03 3.26
N THR A 19 -4.74 22.63 4.54
CA THR A 19 -3.91 23.26 5.58
C THR A 19 -2.68 22.44 5.95
N ASP A 20 -2.69 21.13 5.74
CA ASP A 20 -1.64 20.18 6.09
C ASP A 20 -0.30 20.52 5.43
N TYR A 21 -0.30 20.73 4.11
CA TYR A 21 0.90 21.13 3.37
C TYR A 21 1.29 22.60 3.58
N ASN A 22 0.51 23.37 4.36
CA ASN A 22 0.80 24.74 4.76
C ASN A 22 1.18 24.87 6.26
N GLY A 23 1.40 23.75 6.95
CA GLY A 23 1.74 23.73 8.38
C GLY A 23 0.58 24.07 9.32
N GLY A 24 -0.66 24.01 8.82
CA GLY A 24 -1.88 24.18 9.61
C GLY A 24 -2.38 22.87 10.24
N PHE A 25 -3.50 22.96 10.95
CA PHE A 25 -4.12 21.83 11.64
C PHE A 25 -5.22 21.17 10.81
N VAL A 26 -5.29 19.85 10.89
CA VAL A 26 -6.35 19.02 10.31
C VAL A 26 -7.10 18.24 11.41
N LEU A 27 -8.36 17.90 11.17
CA LEU A 27 -9.14 17.02 12.03
C LEU A 27 -9.74 15.85 11.24
N PRO A 28 -8.92 14.87 10.84
CA PRO A 28 -9.39 13.69 10.13
C PRO A 28 -9.91 12.61 11.08
N THR A 29 -10.72 11.71 10.53
CA THR A 29 -11.10 10.46 11.19
C THR A 29 -11.11 9.32 10.20
N ALA A 30 -10.71 8.13 10.66
CA ALA A 30 -10.77 6.91 9.87
C ALA A 30 -12.23 6.51 9.61
N ILE A 31 -12.51 6.02 8.41
CA ILE A 31 -13.83 5.46 8.05
C ILE A 31 -13.81 3.94 8.17
N PRO A 32 -14.98 3.27 8.26
CA PRO A 32 -15.03 1.81 8.35
C PRO A 32 -14.44 1.08 7.14
N GLN A 33 -14.44 1.70 5.96
CA GLN A 33 -13.86 1.18 4.73
C GLN A 33 -12.33 1.10 4.84
N TYR A 34 -11.78 0.00 4.34
CA TYR A 34 -10.35 -0.29 4.41
C TYR A 34 -9.83 -0.96 3.14
N THR A 35 -8.52 -0.89 2.98
CA THR A 35 -7.74 -1.73 2.08
C THR A 35 -7.03 -2.80 2.91
N GLU A 36 -7.09 -4.04 2.45
CA GLU A 36 -6.50 -5.22 3.07
C GLU A 36 -5.48 -5.85 2.14
N ILE A 37 -4.33 -6.21 2.70
CA ILE A 37 -3.22 -6.86 2.00
C ILE A 37 -2.98 -8.22 2.63
N THR A 38 -2.95 -9.26 1.80
CA THR A 38 -2.44 -10.58 2.18
C THR A 38 -1.12 -10.80 1.46
N LEU A 39 -0.01 -10.97 2.19
CA LEU A 39 1.34 -11.06 1.64
C LEU A 39 1.97 -12.40 1.99
N THR A 40 2.56 -13.07 1.00
CA THR A 40 3.38 -14.27 1.21
C THR A 40 4.78 -14.02 0.65
N PRO A 41 5.83 -14.03 1.49
CA PRO A 41 7.21 -13.89 1.02
C PRO A 41 7.59 -14.99 0.03
N ARG A 42 8.54 -14.70 -0.86
CA ARG A 42 9.13 -15.64 -1.81
C ARG A 42 10.64 -15.72 -1.60
N THR A 43 11.28 -16.70 -2.23
CA THR A 43 12.75 -16.87 -2.19
C THR A 43 13.47 -16.20 -3.34
N ASP A 44 12.75 -15.78 -4.38
CA ASP A 44 13.27 -15.01 -5.52
C ASP A 44 13.04 -13.50 -5.30
N GLN A 45 13.26 -12.69 -6.33
CA GLN A 45 13.05 -11.23 -6.32
C GLN A 45 11.78 -10.82 -7.09
N ALA A 46 10.91 -11.78 -7.39
CA ALA A 46 9.67 -11.55 -8.12
C ALA A 46 8.61 -10.95 -7.19
N VAL A 47 7.92 -9.91 -7.65
CA VAL A 47 6.73 -9.38 -6.98
C VAL A 47 5.51 -9.67 -7.85
N HIS A 48 4.60 -10.51 -7.35
CA HIS A 48 3.32 -10.79 -8.00
C HIS A 48 2.18 -10.18 -7.21
N ILE A 49 1.25 -9.58 -7.93
CA ILE A 49 0.19 -8.79 -7.31
C ILE A 49 -1.12 -9.19 -7.93
N ARG A 50 -2.07 -9.55 -7.08
CA ARG A 50 -3.45 -9.80 -7.48
C ARG A 50 -4.38 -8.80 -6.81
N SER A 51 -5.12 -8.04 -7.59
CA SER A 51 -6.17 -7.15 -7.05
C SER A 51 -7.55 -7.77 -7.29
N SER A 52 -8.32 -7.95 -6.21
CA SER A 52 -9.71 -8.37 -6.29
C SER A 52 -10.62 -7.16 -6.12
N GLU A 53 -10.79 -6.40 -7.19
CA GLU A 53 -11.94 -5.50 -7.37
C GLU A 53 -13.04 -6.25 -8.13
N ASP A 54 -14.29 -5.80 -8.01
CA ASP A 54 -15.47 -6.40 -8.64
C ASP A 54 -15.17 -6.77 -10.10
N PRO A 55 -15.39 -8.04 -10.52
CA PRO A 55 -15.08 -8.50 -11.88
C PRO A 55 -15.78 -7.71 -13.00
N LYS A 56 -16.72 -6.82 -12.66
CA LYS A 56 -17.41 -5.91 -13.59
C LYS A 56 -16.69 -4.58 -13.86
N VAL A 57 -15.67 -4.18 -13.09
CA VAL A 57 -15.16 -2.79 -13.13
C VAL A 57 -13.72 -2.68 -13.68
N HIS A 58 -12.82 -3.66 -13.51
CA HIS A 58 -11.45 -3.56 -14.04
C HIS A 58 -10.89 -4.88 -14.60
N SER A 59 -10.23 -4.81 -15.76
CA SER A 59 -9.72 -5.94 -16.56
C SER A 59 -8.26 -6.32 -16.29
N GLU A 60 -7.54 -5.63 -15.40
CA GLU A 60 -6.16 -5.96 -15.05
C GLU A 60 -6.11 -6.50 -13.62
N ARG A 61 -6.00 -7.84 -13.49
CA ARG A 61 -6.15 -8.56 -12.22
C ARG A 61 -4.84 -9.10 -11.65
N ASP A 62 -3.84 -9.29 -12.50
CA ASP A 62 -2.53 -9.80 -12.11
C ASP A 62 -1.44 -8.84 -12.65
N CYS A 63 -0.66 -8.26 -11.75
CA CYS A 63 0.46 -7.38 -12.06
C CYS A 63 1.78 -8.00 -11.58
N TYR A 64 2.89 -7.56 -12.16
CA TYR A 64 4.22 -8.07 -11.85
C TYR A 64 5.27 -6.97 -11.96
N TYR A 65 6.24 -6.99 -11.04
CA TYR A 65 7.52 -6.31 -11.22
C TYR A 65 8.65 -7.06 -10.52
N GLN A 66 9.89 -6.67 -10.86
CA GLN A 66 11.09 -7.21 -10.26
C GLN A 66 11.58 -6.24 -9.17
N LEU A 67 11.78 -6.76 -7.95
CA LEU A 67 12.28 -5.99 -6.83
C LEU A 67 13.69 -5.45 -7.13
N GLY A 68 13.89 -4.15 -6.95
CA GLY A 68 15.14 -3.44 -7.30
C GLY A 68 15.22 -2.97 -8.75
N GLU A 69 14.22 -3.26 -9.58
CA GLU A 69 14.08 -2.76 -10.95
C GLU A 69 12.75 -2.02 -11.14
N GLU A 70 12.23 -1.41 -10.07
CA GLU A 70 10.97 -0.67 -10.09
C GLU A 70 11.01 0.45 -11.13
N LYS A 71 9.95 0.52 -11.94
CA LYS A 71 9.79 1.54 -12.97
C LYS A 71 8.41 2.16 -12.85
N LYS A 72 8.40 3.49 -12.84
CA LYS A 72 7.16 4.26 -12.93
C LYS A 72 6.44 3.91 -14.22
N ASN A 73 5.19 3.50 -14.13
CA ASN A 73 4.36 3.14 -15.28
C ASN A 73 3.06 3.96 -15.38
N GLY A 74 2.82 4.86 -14.43
CA GLY A 74 1.65 5.75 -14.42
C GLY A 74 0.36 5.06 -13.97
N THR A 75 0.43 3.82 -13.50
CA THR A 75 -0.72 3.06 -12.98
C THR A 75 -0.72 3.08 -11.44
N TRP A 76 -1.79 2.57 -10.84
CA TRP A 76 -1.88 2.41 -9.39
C TRP A 76 -0.76 1.54 -8.80
N LEU A 77 -0.10 0.71 -9.62
CA LEU A 77 1.04 -0.10 -9.20
C LEU A 77 2.21 0.76 -8.68
N ASP A 78 2.32 2.00 -9.16
CA ASP A 78 3.36 2.93 -8.75
C ASP A 78 3.35 3.20 -7.24
N TYR A 79 2.20 3.10 -6.56
CA TYR A 79 2.14 3.22 -5.09
C TYR A 79 2.94 2.11 -4.39
N LEU A 80 2.84 0.88 -4.90
CA LEU A 80 3.51 -0.28 -4.30
C LEU A 80 4.98 -0.34 -4.69
N ALA A 81 5.27 -0.12 -5.99
CA ALA A 81 6.63 -0.09 -6.51
C ALA A 81 7.43 1.09 -5.91
N GLY A 82 6.78 2.24 -5.68
CA GLY A 82 7.38 3.36 -4.96
C GLY A 82 7.75 2.98 -3.52
N GLY A 83 6.86 2.27 -2.83
CA GLY A 83 7.11 1.76 -1.47
C GLY A 83 8.32 0.83 -1.40
N THR A 84 8.44 -0.16 -2.29
CA THR A 84 9.62 -1.03 -2.31
C THR A 84 10.88 -0.29 -2.70
N HIS A 85 10.79 0.61 -3.68
CA HIS A 85 11.91 1.44 -4.11
C HIS A 85 12.48 2.27 -2.95
N LEU A 86 11.63 2.96 -2.19
CA LEU A 86 12.05 3.76 -1.03
C LEU A 86 12.67 2.90 0.07
N LEU A 87 12.12 1.73 0.34
CA LEU A 87 12.68 0.80 1.34
C LEU A 87 14.06 0.29 0.93
N LEU A 88 14.24 -0.08 -0.34
CA LEU A 88 15.54 -0.51 -0.87
C LEU A 88 16.57 0.64 -0.81
N GLN A 89 16.17 1.86 -1.17
CA GLN A 89 17.01 3.06 -1.01
C GLN A 89 17.38 3.34 0.44
N GLY A 90 16.48 3.05 1.39
CA GLY A 90 16.73 3.13 2.83
C GLY A 90 17.66 2.03 3.37
N GLY A 91 18.16 1.12 2.52
CA GLY A 91 19.07 0.04 2.91
C GLY A 91 18.37 -1.18 3.52
N PHE A 92 17.03 -1.23 3.48
CA PHE A 92 16.29 -2.41 3.91
C PHE A 92 16.49 -3.55 2.91
N LYS A 93 16.61 -4.77 3.42
CA LYS A 93 16.74 -5.97 2.60
C LYS A 93 15.37 -6.62 2.46
N LEU A 94 14.88 -6.66 1.22
CA LEU A 94 13.62 -7.29 0.85
C LEU A 94 13.90 -8.50 -0.05
N GLN A 95 12.99 -9.47 -0.01
CA GLN A 95 12.87 -10.52 -1.02
C GLN A 95 11.59 -10.29 -1.83
N GLY A 96 11.41 -11.02 -2.92
CA GLY A 96 10.15 -11.08 -3.65
C GLY A 96 8.98 -11.54 -2.77
N PHE A 97 7.76 -11.28 -3.22
CA PHE A 97 6.53 -11.63 -2.50
C PHE A 97 5.34 -11.72 -3.44
N ASP A 98 4.36 -12.55 -3.07
CA ASP A 98 3.03 -12.56 -3.66
C ASP A 98 2.10 -11.74 -2.77
N ILE A 99 1.32 -10.81 -3.33
CA ILE A 99 0.27 -10.10 -2.60
C ILE A 99 -1.11 -10.26 -3.25
N ALA A 100 -2.13 -10.34 -2.40
CA ALA A 100 -3.52 -10.16 -2.77
C ALA A 100 -4.08 -8.90 -2.10
N ILE A 101 -4.77 -8.07 -2.87
CA ILE A 101 -5.31 -6.77 -2.46
C ILE A 101 -6.83 -6.81 -2.54
N ARG A 102 -7.48 -6.37 -1.46
CA ARG A 102 -8.94 -6.18 -1.42
C ARG A 102 -9.24 -4.81 -0.81
N SER A 103 -9.98 -3.97 -1.52
CA SER A 103 -10.40 -2.66 -1.02
C SER A 103 -11.92 -2.57 -0.88
N THR A 104 -12.35 -1.80 0.11
CA THR A 104 -13.73 -1.32 0.26
C THR A 104 -13.80 0.20 0.27
N VAL A 105 -12.65 0.88 0.16
CA VAL A 105 -12.59 2.35 0.09
C VAL A 105 -12.93 2.77 -1.34
N PRO A 106 -13.96 3.60 -1.55
CA PRO A 106 -14.33 4.05 -2.89
C PRO A 106 -13.18 4.81 -3.55
N GLU A 107 -12.80 4.40 -4.76
CA GLU A 107 -11.75 5.08 -5.53
C GLU A 107 -12.21 6.47 -5.99
N GLY A 108 -11.27 7.42 -6.10
CA GLY A 108 -11.54 8.77 -6.63
C GLY A 108 -12.48 9.63 -5.78
N SER A 109 -12.86 9.18 -4.58
CA SER A 109 -13.89 9.82 -3.74
C SER A 109 -13.37 10.84 -2.72
N GLY A 110 -12.06 11.11 -2.69
CA GLY A 110 -11.43 11.94 -1.65
C GLY A 110 -11.28 11.23 -0.29
N LEU A 111 -11.65 9.94 -0.19
CA LEU A 111 -11.59 9.14 1.04
C LEU A 111 -10.23 8.47 1.30
N SER A 112 -9.18 8.92 0.61
CA SER A 112 -7.80 8.44 0.76
C SER A 112 -7.60 6.94 0.48
N SER A 113 -8.14 6.45 -0.64
CA SER A 113 -7.93 5.05 -1.07
C SER A 113 -6.45 4.73 -1.36
N SER A 114 -5.70 5.65 -1.96
CA SER A 114 -4.26 5.47 -2.22
C SER A 114 -3.45 5.36 -0.93
N ALA A 115 -3.65 6.29 0.01
CA ALA A 115 -2.96 6.25 1.30
C ALA A 115 -3.31 4.98 2.11
N ALA A 116 -4.57 4.54 2.06
CA ALA A 116 -4.97 3.27 2.68
C ALA A 116 -4.24 2.07 2.05
N LEU A 117 -4.07 2.05 0.72
CA LEU A 117 -3.29 1.04 0.02
C LEU A 117 -1.81 1.05 0.44
N GLU A 118 -1.17 2.23 0.41
CA GLU A 118 0.24 2.39 0.77
C GLU A 118 0.51 1.97 2.22
N VAL A 119 -0.30 2.43 3.17
CA VAL A 119 -0.13 2.11 4.60
C VAL A 119 -0.38 0.62 4.86
N ALA A 120 -1.41 0.01 4.26
CA ALA A 120 -1.67 -1.42 4.41
C ALA A 120 -0.50 -2.24 3.86
N PHE A 121 0.03 -1.85 2.70
CA PHE A 121 1.16 -2.50 2.05
C PHE A 121 2.45 -2.40 2.87
N LEU A 122 2.83 -1.19 3.30
CA LEU A 122 4.04 -0.98 4.11
C LEU A 122 3.95 -1.71 5.46
N LYS A 123 2.77 -1.80 6.08
CA LYS A 123 2.55 -2.66 7.25
C LYS A 123 2.78 -4.13 6.94
N ALA A 124 2.28 -4.64 5.81
CA ALA A 124 2.51 -6.03 5.39
C ALA A 124 4.00 -6.31 5.19
N ILE A 125 4.71 -5.42 4.50
CA ILE A 125 6.16 -5.51 4.27
C ILE A 125 6.93 -5.47 5.59
N ARG A 126 6.58 -4.54 6.48
CA ARG A 126 7.17 -4.44 7.82
C ARG A 126 7.08 -5.76 8.58
N GLU A 127 5.89 -6.35 8.63
CA GLU A 127 5.65 -7.60 9.36
C GLU A 127 6.33 -8.80 8.68
N ALA A 128 6.22 -8.90 7.36
CA ALA A 128 6.77 -10.01 6.58
C ALA A 128 8.30 -10.09 6.63
N PHE A 129 8.97 -8.94 6.62
CA PHE A 129 10.43 -8.84 6.63
C PHE A 129 11.00 -8.37 7.98
N GLN A 130 10.16 -8.27 9.01
CA GLN A 130 10.52 -7.89 10.37
C GLN A 130 11.30 -6.56 10.43
N LEU A 131 10.87 -5.59 9.62
CA LEU A 131 11.52 -4.28 9.53
C LEU A 131 11.26 -3.47 10.81
N LYS A 132 12.28 -2.74 11.27
CA LYS A 132 12.17 -1.84 12.44
C LYS A 132 11.62 -0.46 12.04
N LEU A 133 10.45 -0.46 11.42
CA LEU A 133 9.74 0.77 11.02
C LEU A 133 8.65 1.09 12.04
N THR A 134 8.67 2.32 12.58
CA THR A 134 7.59 2.82 13.43
C THR A 134 6.36 3.15 12.58
N ASP A 135 5.22 3.40 13.22
CA ASP A 135 4.02 3.82 12.49
C ASP A 135 4.21 5.23 11.87
N GLU A 136 4.98 6.10 12.52
CA GLU A 136 5.35 7.42 11.99
C GLU A 136 6.30 7.34 10.80
N ALA A 137 7.11 6.28 10.69
CA ALA A 137 7.97 6.06 9.53
C ALA A 137 7.21 5.45 8.34
N ILE A 138 6.05 4.83 8.60
CA ILE A 138 5.14 4.33 7.56
C ILE A 138 4.25 5.46 7.01
N ALA A 139 3.88 6.42 7.87
CA ALA A 139 3.07 7.58 7.52
C ALA A 139 3.89 8.65 6.79
#